data_AF-A0A7C4F3F1-F1
#
_entry.id   AF-A0A7C4F3F1-F1
#
_cell.length_a   1.000
_cell.length_b   1.000
_cell.length_c   1.000
_cell.angle_alpha   90.00
_cell.angle_beta   90.00
_cell.angle_gamma   90.00
#
_symmetry.space_group_name_H-M   'P 1'
#
loop_
_entity.id
_entity.type
_entity.pdbx_description
1 polymer ?
#
loop_
_entity_poly.entity_id
_entity_poly.type
_entity_poly.pdbx_seq_one_letter_code
_entity_poly.pdbx_strand_id
1 'polypeptide(L)'
;MSNILTMIRMTVWRRIREITRYKLNFTVELIMSFIWGLGLMIFGFVIDPSKLGEIGSSNYAVFLLIGVAFQNYQGAATWGAWEIKDELTRGQIEYTFASPVSRYVYMLSSSISQAIVGTLFGIIPMFATAFILLGSFPPVSAFLMTCITLFLTFLALCQIGVIMSSAIL
;
A
#
# COMPACT_ATOMS: atom_id res chain seq x y z
N MET A 1 12.72 19.06 18.72
CA MET A 1 11.91 17.83 18.71
C MET A 1 11.37 17.63 17.31
N SER A 2 11.76 16.57 16.58
CA SER A 2 11.20 16.36 15.24
C SER A 2 9.71 16.04 15.38
N ASN A 3 8.84 16.87 14.82
CA ASN A 3 7.42 16.55 14.73
C ASN A 3 7.26 15.22 13.96
N ILE A 4 6.39 14.33 14.46
CA ILE A 4 6.09 13.02 13.83
C ILE A 4 5.73 13.22 12.35
N LEU A 5 4.94 14.26 12.07
CA LEU A 5 4.55 14.64 10.72
C LEU A 5 5.75 14.99 9.82
N THR A 6 6.79 15.62 10.36
CA THR A 6 7.99 15.96 9.62
C THR A 6 8.76 14.70 9.21
N MET A 7 8.90 13.73 10.12
CA MET A 7 9.55 12.45 9.83
C MET A 7 8.81 11.66 8.76
N ILE A 8 7.48 11.55 8.88
CA ILE A 8 6.64 10.89 7.88
C ILE A 8 6.78 11.59 6.53
N ARG A 9 6.68 12.92 6.50
CA ARG A 9 6.82 13.71 5.26
C ARG A 9 8.18 13.49 4.62
N MET A 10 9.27 13.53 5.38
CA MET A 10 10.63 13.35 4.86
C MET A 10 10.83 11.94 4.30
N THR A 11 10.31 10.91 4.98
CA THR A 11 10.42 9.51 4.56
C THR A 11 9.62 9.25 3.28
N VAL A 12 8.37 9.72 3.23
CA VAL A 12 7.52 9.68 2.03
C VAL A 12 8.19 10.38 0.86
N TRP A 13 8.71 11.59 1.11
CA TRP A 13 9.39 12.38 0.08
C TRP A 13 10.65 11.70 -0.44
N ARG A 14 11.47 11.12 0.46
CA ARG A 14 12.66 10.35 0.10
C ARG A 14 12.28 9.21 -0.84
N ARG A 15 11.28 8.41 -0.48
CA ARG A 15 10.83 7.27 -1.28
C ARG A 15 10.26 7.67 -2.64
N ILE A 16 9.44 8.72 -2.69
CA ILE A 16 8.93 9.25 -3.98
C ILE A 16 10.11 9.69 -4.87
N ARG A 17 11.11 10.36 -4.30
CA ARG A 17 12.32 10.74 -5.05
C ARG A 17 13.14 9.54 -5.51
N GLU A 18 13.29 8.51 -4.68
CA GLU A 18 14.01 7.28 -5.06
C GLU A 18 13.35 6.58 -6.25
N ILE A 19 12.03 6.42 -6.21
CA ILE A 19 11.27 5.79 -7.30
C ILE A 19 11.36 6.64 -8.57
N THR A 20 11.08 7.95 -8.46
CA THR A 20 11.06 8.84 -9.63
C THR A 20 12.45 9.13 -10.23
N ARG A 21 13.53 8.94 -9.47
CA ARG A 21 14.91 9.10 -9.96
C ARG A 21 15.25 8.07 -11.04
N TYR A 22 14.78 6.84 -10.90
CA TYR A 22 15.01 5.76 -11.86
C TYR A 22 13.85 5.66 -12.84
N LYS A 23 13.87 6.52 -13.87
CA LYS A 23 12.78 6.67 -14.84
C LYS A 23 12.27 5.34 -15.41
N LEU A 24 13.17 4.43 -15.79
CA LEU A 24 12.79 3.12 -16.31
C LEU A 24 12.05 2.28 -15.27
N ASN A 25 12.57 2.23 -14.05
CA ASN A 25 11.94 1.49 -12.96
C ASN A 25 10.55 2.06 -12.66
N PHE A 26 10.44 3.39 -12.56
CA PHE A 26 9.17 4.06 -12.36
C PHE A 26 8.15 3.75 -13.47
N THR A 27 8.55 3.84 -14.74
CA THR A 27 7.65 3.56 -15.86
C THR A 27 7.23 2.10 -15.88
N VAL A 28 8.16 1.17 -15.65
CA VAL A 28 7.85 -0.27 -15.60
C VAL A 28 6.92 -0.58 -14.43
N GLU A 29 7.20 -0.07 -13.24
CA GLU A 29 6.37 -0.28 -12.04
C GLU A 29 4.95 0.25 -12.26
N LEU A 30 4.83 1.47 -12.81
CA LEU A 30 3.53 2.06 -13.12
C LEU A 30 2.76 1.20 -14.14
N ILE A 31 3.39 0.83 -15.26
CA ILE A 31 2.77 -0.01 -16.30
C ILE A 31 2.37 -1.37 -15.71
N MET A 32 3.22 -1.98 -14.87
CA MET A 32 2.92 -3.25 -14.23
C MET A 32 1.70 -3.14 -13.32
N SER A 33 1.52 -2.04 -12.58
CA SER A 33 0.29 -1.80 -11.81
C SER A 33 -0.95 -1.81 -12.70
N PHE A 34 -0.90 -1.19 -13.89
CA PHE A 34 -2.00 -1.28 -14.86
C PHE A 34 -2.21 -2.72 -15.36
N ILE A 35 -1.14 -3.44 -15.70
CA ILE A 35 -1.21 -4.84 -16.18
C ILE A 35 -1.82 -5.76 -15.12
N TRP A 36 -1.43 -5.61 -13.85
CA TRP A 36 -2.01 -6.37 -12.76
C TRP A 36 -3.51 -6.09 -12.61
N GLY A 37 -3.91 -4.82 -12.70
CA GLY A 37 -5.32 -4.43 -12.73
C GLY A 37 -6.09 -5.11 -13.87
N LEU A 38 -5.54 -5.11 -15.09
CA LEU A 38 -6.11 -5.82 -16.24
C LEU A 38 -6.21 -7.33 -15.99
N GLY A 39 -5.15 -7.96 -15.48
CA GLY A 39 -5.11 -9.39 -15.19
C GLY A 39 -6.19 -9.81 -14.19
N LEU A 40 -6.44 -8.99 -13.16
CA LEU A 40 -7.50 -9.24 -12.18
C LEU A 40 -8.90 -9.15 -12.80
N MET A 41 -9.11 -8.24 -13.75
CA MET A 41 -10.38 -8.12 -14.46
C MET A 41 -10.70 -9.33 -15.34
N ILE A 42 -9.69 -10.08 -15.81
CA ILE A 42 -9.91 -11.32 -16.57
C ILE A 42 -10.67 -12.35 -15.72
N PHE A 43 -10.36 -12.45 -14.42
CA PHE A 43 -11.08 -13.33 -13.52
C PHE A 43 -12.55 -12.93 -13.33
N GLY A 44 -12.88 -11.64 -13.54
CA GLY A 44 -14.26 -11.14 -13.65
C GLY A 44 -15.13 -11.88 -14.66
N PHE A 45 -14.56 -12.33 -15.78
CA PHE A 45 -15.30 -13.08 -16.80
C PHE A 45 -15.50 -14.56 -16.44
N VAL A 46 -14.66 -15.10 -15.55
CA VAL A 46 -14.67 -16.52 -15.16
C VAL A 46 -15.64 -16.77 -14.00
N ILE A 47 -15.92 -15.73 -13.19
CA ILE A 47 -16.77 -15.87 -12.01
C ILE A 47 -18.23 -15.56 -12.36
N ASP A 48 -19.09 -16.54 -12.08
CA ASP A 48 -20.54 -16.43 -12.22
C ASP A 48 -21.13 -15.50 -11.14
N PRO A 49 -21.69 -14.34 -11.49
CA PRO A 49 -22.27 -13.39 -10.54
C PRO A 49 -23.42 -13.99 -9.71
N SER A 50 -24.13 -14.97 -10.25
CA SER A 50 -25.27 -15.60 -9.56
C SER A 50 -24.84 -16.38 -8.32
N LYS A 51 -23.61 -16.91 -8.30
CA LYS A 51 -23.04 -17.65 -7.16
C LYS A 51 -22.47 -16.75 -6.06
N LEU A 52 -22.30 -15.46 -6.34
CA LEU A 52 -21.78 -14.48 -5.38
C LEU A 52 -22.87 -13.86 -4.50
N GLY A 53 -24.10 -13.79 -4.99
CA GLY A 53 -25.24 -13.24 -4.23
C GLY A 53 -25.54 -14.00 -2.93
N GLU A 54 -25.05 -15.24 -2.79
CA GLU A 54 -25.19 -16.04 -1.57
C GLU A 54 -24.16 -15.67 -0.48
N ILE A 55 -23.07 -14.98 -0.83
CA ILE A 55 -21.98 -14.60 0.08
C ILE A 55 -21.71 -13.09 -0.03
N GLY A 56 -22.69 -12.27 0.38
CA GLY A 56 -22.52 -10.82 0.56
C GLY A 56 -22.90 -9.95 -0.65
N SER A 57 -22.01 -9.03 -1.04
CA SER A 57 -22.27 -8.03 -2.10
C SER A 57 -22.44 -8.68 -3.47
N SER A 58 -23.51 -8.33 -4.18
CA SER A 58 -23.74 -8.76 -5.59
C SER A 58 -22.73 -8.16 -6.57
N ASN A 59 -21.89 -7.22 -6.14
CA ASN A 59 -20.86 -6.58 -6.96
C ASN A 59 -19.49 -7.24 -6.74
N TYR A 60 -19.20 -8.23 -7.58
CA TYR A 60 -17.92 -8.96 -7.59
C TYR A 60 -16.69 -8.06 -7.77
N ALA A 61 -16.81 -7.03 -8.61
CA ALA A 61 -15.71 -6.15 -8.91
C ALA A 61 -15.26 -5.35 -7.67
N VAL A 62 -16.22 -4.87 -6.87
CA VAL A 62 -15.91 -4.18 -5.61
C VAL A 62 -15.21 -5.13 -4.62
N PHE A 63 -15.66 -6.38 -4.54
CA PHE A 63 -15.01 -7.40 -3.70
C PHE A 63 -13.55 -7.63 -4.13
N LEU A 64 -13.30 -7.82 -5.43
CA LEU A 64 -11.94 -7.98 -5.96
C LEU A 64 -11.06 -6.76 -5.68
N LEU A 65 -11.57 -5.56 -5.94
CA LEU A 65 -10.84 -4.31 -5.73
C LEU A 65 -10.43 -4.13 -4.26
N ILE A 66 -11.33 -4.46 -3.33
CA ILE A 66 -11.01 -4.45 -1.89
C ILE A 66 -9.90 -5.45 -1.59
N GLY A 67 -10.04 -6.71 -2.03
CA GLY A 67 -9.05 -7.76 -1.76
C GLY A 67 -7.66 -7.43 -2.29
N VAL A 68 -7.58 -6.83 -3.46
CA VAL A 68 -6.34 -6.37 -4.09
C VAL A 68 -5.71 -5.23 -3.30
N ALA A 69 -6.50 -4.27 -2.86
CA ALA A 69 -5.99 -3.18 -2.05
C ALA A 69 -5.50 -3.65 -0.67
N PHE A 70 -6.15 -4.68 -0.08
CA PHE A 70 -5.62 -5.39 1.10
C PHE A 70 -4.25 -6.02 0.81
N GLN A 71 -4.13 -6.75 -0.30
CA GLN A 71 -2.87 -7.38 -0.69
C GLN A 71 -1.76 -6.34 -0.86
N ASN A 72 -2.05 -5.22 -1.50
CA ASN A 72 -1.05 -4.17 -1.73
C ASN A 72 -0.55 -3.54 -0.41
N TYR A 73 -1.44 -3.35 0.57
CA TYR A 73 -1.03 -2.84 1.88
C TYR A 73 -0.23 -3.83 2.73
N GLN A 74 -0.17 -5.13 2.38
CA GLN A 74 0.76 -6.06 3.04
C GLN A 74 2.22 -5.58 2.91
N GLY A 75 2.52 -4.81 1.86
CA GLY A 75 3.82 -4.18 1.70
C GLY A 75 4.18 -3.21 2.82
N ALA A 76 3.19 -2.52 3.42
CA ALA A 76 3.42 -1.64 4.56
C ALA A 76 3.90 -2.40 5.80
N ALA A 77 3.42 -3.62 6.00
CA ALA A 77 3.81 -4.48 7.11
C ALA A 77 5.17 -5.17 6.90
N THR A 78 5.48 -5.53 5.65
CA THR A 78 6.64 -6.38 5.32
C THR A 78 7.83 -5.57 4.82
N TRP A 79 7.63 -4.74 3.79
CA TRP A 79 8.72 -3.98 3.18
C TRP A 79 9.20 -2.83 4.06
N GLY A 80 8.35 -2.27 4.94
CA GLY A 80 8.80 -1.28 5.93
C GLY A 80 9.82 -1.88 6.90
N ALA A 81 9.52 -3.08 7.41
CA ALA A 81 10.44 -3.82 8.26
C ALA A 81 11.71 -4.27 7.53
N TRP A 82 11.60 -4.60 6.24
CA TRP A 82 12.76 -4.96 5.42
C TRP A 82 13.73 -3.79 5.21
N GLU A 83 13.24 -2.56 5.09
CA GLU A 83 14.12 -1.38 5.03
C GLU A 83 14.95 -1.22 6.30
N ILE A 84 14.33 -1.39 7.46
CA ILE A 84 15.04 -1.33 8.75
C ILE A 84 16.11 -2.42 8.83
N LYS A 85 15.81 -3.63 8.34
CA LYS A 85 16.79 -4.72 8.23
C LYS A 85 17.96 -4.37 7.31
N ASP A 86 17.69 -3.76 6.17
CA ASP A 86 18.72 -3.35 5.20
C ASP A 86 19.62 -2.25 5.80
N GLU A 87 19.04 -1.28 6.51
CA GLU A 87 19.80 -0.26 7.24
C GLU A 87 20.66 -0.85 8.37
N LEU A 88 20.13 -1.85 9.10
CA LEU A 88 20.88 -2.61 10.10
C LEU A 88 22.06 -3.36 9.45
N THR A 89 21.82 -4.05 8.33
CA THR A 89 22.83 -4.82 7.60
C THR A 89 23.94 -3.92 7.04
N ARG A 90 23.60 -2.68 6.67
CA ARG A 90 24.55 -1.67 6.16
C ARG A 90 25.24 -0.85 7.25
N GLY A 91 24.94 -1.08 8.53
CA GLY A 91 25.49 -0.32 9.66
C GLY A 91 24.98 1.13 9.75
N GLN A 92 23.92 1.49 9.01
CA GLN A 92 23.36 2.84 9.01
C GLN A 92 22.43 3.09 10.20
N ILE A 93 21.87 2.02 10.76
CA ILE A 93 20.89 2.11 11.86
C ILE A 93 21.48 2.73 13.13
N GLU A 94 22.78 2.50 13.41
CA GLU A 94 23.47 3.05 14.58
C GLU A 94 23.53 4.57 14.53
N TYR A 95 23.81 5.12 13.35
CA TYR A 95 23.80 6.56 13.11
C TYR A 95 22.40 7.14 13.29
N THR A 96 21.37 6.48 12.74
CA THR A 96 19.99 6.90 12.88
C THR A 96 19.53 6.87 14.34
N PHE A 97 19.92 5.85 15.11
CA PHE A 97 19.54 5.69 16.52
C PHE A 97 20.36 6.55 17.49
N ALA A 98 21.51 7.07 17.05
CA ALA A 98 22.25 8.09 17.78
C ALA A 98 21.57 9.48 17.68
N SER A 99 20.70 9.69 16.68
CA SER A 99 19.93 10.92 16.56
C SER A 99 18.80 10.99 17.61
N PRO A 100 18.40 12.19 18.08
CA PRO A 100 17.36 12.36 19.10
C PRO A 100 15.95 12.22 18.50
N VAL A 101 15.67 11.07 17.88
CA VAL A 101 14.40 10.71 17.26
C VAL A 101 13.85 9.45 17.93
N SER A 102 12.53 9.42 18.15
CA SER A 102 11.87 8.23 18.68
C SER A 102 11.99 7.07 17.68
N ARG A 103 12.53 5.93 18.14
CA ARG A 103 12.68 4.71 17.33
C ARG A 103 11.33 4.21 16.79
N TYR A 104 10.27 4.31 17.60
CA TYR A 104 8.91 3.98 17.19
C TYR A 104 8.45 4.85 16.01
N VAL A 105 8.63 6.17 16.12
CA VAL A 105 8.22 7.13 15.08
C VAL A 105 8.98 6.86 13.78
N TYR A 106 10.25 6.48 13.88
CA TYR A 106 11.07 6.10 12.73
C TYR A 106 10.51 4.87 12.00
N MET A 107 10.30 3.75 12.71
CA MET A 107 9.74 2.52 12.12
C MET A 107 8.34 2.74 11.56
N LEU A 108 7.51 3.50 12.29
CA LEU A 108 6.18 3.88 11.85
C LEU A 108 6.23 4.71 10.56
N SER A 109 7.18 5.66 10.45
CA SER A 109 7.32 6.48 9.25
C SER A 109 7.73 5.68 8.01
N SER A 110 8.54 4.63 8.15
CA SER A 110 8.86 3.70 7.05
C SER A 110 7.61 2.94 6.61
N SER A 111 6.86 2.36 7.55
CA SER A 111 5.64 1.60 7.24
C SER A 111 4.55 2.48 6.60
N ILE A 112 4.31 3.68 7.14
CA ILE A 112 3.40 4.67 6.56
C ILE A 112 3.88 5.10 5.18
N SER A 113 5.19 5.31 5.00
CA SER A 113 5.74 5.69 3.70
C SER A 113 5.52 4.61 2.65
N GLN A 114 5.71 3.33 2.99
CA GLN A 114 5.40 2.22 2.09
C GLN A 114 3.93 2.24 1.69
N ALA A 115 3.04 2.39 2.66
CA ALA A 115 1.61 2.37 2.43
C ALA A 115 1.17 3.53 1.51
N ILE A 116 1.60 4.76 1.77
CA ILE A 116 1.25 5.95 0.96
C ILE A 116 1.72 5.79 -0.48
N VAL A 117 2.96 5.35 -0.67
CA VAL A 117 3.55 5.15 -1.99
C VAL A 117 2.85 4.02 -2.74
N GLY A 118 2.55 2.92 -2.03
CA GLY A 118 1.75 1.82 -2.56
C GLY A 118 0.34 2.25 -2.96
N THR A 119 -0.30 3.17 -2.22
CA THR A 119 -1.58 3.76 -2.64
C THR A 119 -1.43 4.55 -3.94
N LEU A 120 -0.43 5.42 -4.01
CA LEU A 120 -0.24 6.34 -5.14
C LEU A 120 0.10 5.63 -6.45
N PHE A 121 1.02 4.67 -6.41
CA PHE A 121 1.57 4.03 -7.61
C PHE A 121 1.09 2.59 -7.85
N GLY A 122 0.47 1.96 -6.85
CA GLY A 122 -0.14 0.63 -6.97
C GLY A 122 -1.67 0.73 -7.07
N ILE A 123 -2.32 1.08 -5.97
CA ILE A 123 -3.79 1.00 -5.83
C ILE A 123 -4.51 1.93 -6.81
N ILE A 124 -4.10 3.19 -6.90
CA ILE A 124 -4.81 4.17 -7.75
C ILE A 124 -4.80 3.75 -9.23
N PRO A 125 -3.64 3.39 -9.85
CA PRO A 125 -3.62 2.85 -11.21
C PRO A 125 -4.49 1.61 -11.40
N MET A 126 -4.44 0.66 -10.46
CA MET A 126 -5.25 -0.57 -10.54
C MET A 126 -6.76 -0.25 -10.49
N PHE A 127 -7.19 0.61 -9.58
CA PHE A 127 -8.58 1.03 -9.49
C PHE A 127 -9.02 1.79 -10.74
N ALA A 128 -8.14 2.63 -11.30
CA ALA A 128 -8.42 3.32 -12.56
C ALA A 128 -8.68 2.33 -13.71
N THR A 129 -7.88 1.25 -13.84
CA THR A 129 -8.15 0.22 -14.86
C THR A 129 -9.50 -0.45 -14.69
N ALA A 130 -9.85 -0.81 -13.45
CA ALA A 130 -11.11 -1.46 -13.17
C ALA A 130 -12.29 -0.56 -13.53
N PHE A 131 -12.25 0.73 -13.14
CA PHE A 131 -13.33 1.66 -13.45
C PHE A 131 -13.46 1.96 -14.95
N ILE A 132 -12.33 2.07 -15.67
CA ILE A 132 -12.34 2.27 -17.13
C ILE A 132 -12.99 1.07 -17.83
N LEU A 133 -12.66 -0.16 -17.42
CA LEU A 133 -13.18 -1.37 -18.06
C LEU A 133 -14.62 -1.72 -17.68
N LEU A 134 -15.04 -1.45 -16.44
CA LEU A 134 -16.40 -1.71 -15.97
C LEU A 134 -17.41 -0.66 -16.48
N GLY A 135 -16.93 0.52 -16.91
CA GLY A 135 -17.76 1.60 -17.43
C GLY A 135 -18.81 2.15 -16.45
N SER A 136 -18.77 1.71 -15.19
CA SER A 136 -19.75 2.03 -14.15
C SER A 136 -19.06 2.22 -12.81
N PHE A 137 -19.50 3.24 -12.08
CA PHE A 137 -19.06 3.48 -10.72
C PHE A 137 -19.93 2.68 -9.75
N PRO A 138 -19.34 2.06 -8.71
CA PRO A 138 -20.12 1.45 -7.65
C PRO A 138 -20.99 2.50 -6.94
N PRO A 139 -22.10 2.08 -6.32
CA PRO A 139 -22.92 2.99 -5.53
C PRO A 139 -22.08 3.68 -4.44
N VAL A 140 -22.38 4.94 -4.16
CA VAL A 140 -21.60 5.81 -3.25
C VAL A 140 -21.40 5.17 -1.87
N SER A 141 -22.42 4.46 -1.36
CA SER A 141 -22.34 3.74 -0.08
C SER A 141 -21.27 2.65 -0.08
N ALA A 142 -21.20 1.82 -1.13
CA ALA A 142 -20.19 0.78 -1.27
C ALA A 142 -18.78 1.36 -1.44
N PHE A 143 -18.67 2.48 -2.15
CA PHE A 143 -17.40 3.20 -2.28
C PHE A 143 -16.91 3.74 -0.93
N LEU A 144 -17.79 4.38 -0.14
CA LEU A 144 -17.44 4.87 1.20
C LEU A 144 -17.03 3.74 2.15
N MET A 145 -17.77 2.63 2.16
CA MET A 145 -17.41 1.44 2.95
C MET A 145 -16.03 0.92 2.55
N THR A 146 -15.74 0.84 1.25
CA THR A 146 -14.42 0.47 0.73
C THR A 146 -13.34 1.39 1.27
N CYS A 147 -13.51 2.71 1.17
CA CYS A 147 -12.54 3.67 1.68
C CYS A 147 -12.29 3.51 3.20
N ILE A 148 -13.34 3.29 3.99
CA ILE A 148 -13.23 3.06 5.43
C ILE A 148 -12.44 1.78 5.71
N THR A 149 -12.79 0.68 5.05
CA THR A 149 -12.09 -0.60 5.21
C THR A 149 -10.62 -0.47 4.83
N LEU A 150 -10.30 0.22 3.73
CA LEU A 150 -8.92 0.47 3.32
C LEU A 150 -8.15 1.31 4.32
N PHE A 151 -8.78 2.34 4.89
CA PHE A 151 -8.14 3.16 5.91
C PHE A 151 -7.86 2.38 7.21
N LEU A 152 -8.80 1.54 7.66
CA LEU A 152 -8.60 0.69 8.83
C LEU A 152 -7.48 -0.34 8.59
N THR A 153 -7.46 -0.93 7.40
CA THR A 153 -6.43 -1.88 6.97
C THR A 153 -5.05 -1.24 6.94
N PHE A 154 -4.97 -0.03 6.38
CA PHE A 154 -3.78 0.80 6.37
C PHE A 154 -3.23 1.00 7.79
N LEU A 155 -4.09 1.38 8.75
CA LEU A 155 -3.67 1.61 10.14
C LEU A 155 -3.18 0.32 10.79
N ALA A 156 -3.93 -0.78 10.64
CA ALA A 156 -3.58 -2.07 11.23
C ALA A 156 -2.23 -2.60 10.68
N LEU A 157 -2.02 -2.56 9.37
CA LEU A 157 -0.80 -3.06 8.74
C LEU A 157 0.41 -2.18 9.05
N CYS A 158 0.25 -0.87 9.21
CA CYS A 158 1.33 -0.01 9.69
C CYS A 158 1.79 -0.41 11.10
N GLN A 159 0.86 -0.75 12.00
CA GLN A 159 1.20 -1.21 13.35
C GLN A 159 1.89 -2.58 13.32
N ILE A 160 1.42 -3.51 12.49
CA ILE A 160 2.11 -4.78 12.27
C ILE A 160 3.53 -4.55 11.72
N GLY A 161 3.70 -3.60 10.80
CA GLY A 161 5.02 -3.22 10.28
C GLY A 161 5.98 -2.73 11.35
N VAL A 162 5.50 -1.96 12.32
CA VAL A 162 6.29 -1.56 13.49
C VAL A 162 6.68 -2.76 14.35
N ILE A 163 5.73 -3.66 14.64
CA ILE A 163 6.00 -4.87 15.43
C ILE A 163 7.07 -5.72 14.73
N MET A 164 6.92 -5.96 13.42
CA MET A 164 7.88 -6.71 12.63
C MET A 164 9.26 -6.04 12.59
N SER A 165 9.30 -4.72 12.40
CA SER A 165 10.55 -3.95 12.42
C SER A 165 11.26 -4.07 13.78
N SER A 166 10.50 -4.01 14.88
CA SER A 166 11.04 -4.13 16.23
C SER A 166 11.54 -5.53 16.55
N ALA A 167 10.98 -6.57 15.93
CA ALA A 167 11.41 -7.96 16.12
C ALA A 167 12.71 -8.29 15.35
N ILE A 168 13.05 -7.50 14.32
CA ILE A 168 14.26 -7.69 13.50
C ILE A 168 15.47 -6.95 14.08
N LEU A 169 15.23 -5.90 14.86
CA LEU A 169 16.25 -5.14 15.59
C LEU A 169 16.73 -5.88 16.84
#